data_AF-A0A254NKS5-F1
#
_entry.id   AF-A0A254NKS5-F1
#
_cell.length_a   1.000
_cell.length_b   1.000
_cell.length_c   1.000
_cell.angle_alpha   90.00
_cell.angle_beta   90.00
_cell.angle_gamma   90.00
#
_symmetry.space_group_name_H-M   'P 1'
#
loop_
_entity.id
_entity.type
_entity.pdbx_description
1 polymer ?
#
loop_
_entity_poly.entity_id
_entity_poly.type
_entity_poly.pdbx_seq_one_letter_code
_entity_poly.pdbx_strand_id
1 'polypeptide(L)'
;MKRTETIWVGGLLLLGGSLLYVGVHIAAVLYMPQIYSWYTPPGRYMTALADSGGSPMFWLSILLIGIGLLLLGARLFEALGRKWRNDANEIRLRGEAFDANRAQSETEAGDRAPD
;
A
#
# COMPACT_ATOMS: atom_id res chain seq x y z
N MET A 1 -2.35 10.67 18.62
CA MET A 1 -3.17 9.52 18.16
C MET A 1 -2.42 8.23 18.42
N LYS A 2 -3.08 7.26 19.05
CA LYS A 2 -2.52 5.93 19.31
C LYS A 2 -2.33 5.17 17.99
N ARG A 3 -1.31 4.32 17.92
CA ARG A 3 -0.89 3.62 16.69
C ARG A 3 -2.03 2.83 16.02
N THR A 4 -2.98 2.34 16.84
CA THR A 4 -4.19 1.61 16.46
C THR A 4 -5.28 2.49 15.86
N GLU A 5 -5.43 3.73 16.32
CA GLU A 5 -6.45 4.66 15.82
C GLU A 5 -6.25 4.97 14.33
N THR A 6 -4.99 5.15 13.90
CA THR A 6 -4.66 5.39 12.48
C THR A 6 -5.03 4.20 11.58
N ILE A 7 -4.93 2.97 12.10
CA ILE A 7 -5.27 1.76 11.33
C ILE A 7 -6.79 1.67 11.18
N TRP A 8 -7.54 1.90 12.25
CA TRP A 8 -9.01 1.92 12.21
C TRP A 8 -9.54 3.04 11.32
N VAL A 9 -9.00 4.26 11.45
CA VAL A 9 -9.37 5.41 10.63
C VAL A 9 -9.01 5.16 9.16
N GLY A 10 -7.78 4.75 8.87
CA GLY A 10 -7.35 4.44 7.51
C GLY A 10 -8.18 3.33 6.86
N GLY A 11 -8.47 2.25 7.60
CA GLY A 11 -9.31 1.15 7.15
C GLY A 11 -10.76 1.56 6.90
N LEU A 12 -11.36 2.35 7.81
CA LEU A 12 -12.72 2.86 7.64
C LEU A 12 -12.84 3.81 6.46
N LEU A 13 -11.86 4.71 6.26
CA LEU A 13 -11.83 5.60 5.09
C LEU A 13 -11.71 4.82 3.78
N LEU A 14 -10.86 3.79 3.74
CA LEU A 14 -10.71 2.97 2.54
C LEU A 14 -11.97 2.17 2.22
N LEU A 15 -12.56 1.52 3.23
CA LEU A 15 -13.77 0.73 3.06
C LEU A 15 -14.95 1.63 2.69
N GLY A 16 -15.13 2.74 3.39
CA GLY A 16 -16.17 3.73 3.10
C GLY A 16 -16.01 4.37 1.72
N GLY A 17 -14.79 4.77 1.35
CA GLY A 17 -14.49 5.30 0.02
C GLY A 17 -14.74 4.28 -1.09
N SER A 18 -14.39 3.01 -0.88
CA SER A 18 -14.62 1.93 -1.84
C SER A 18 -16.10 1.62 -2.02
N LEU A 19 -16.87 1.54 -0.92
CA LEU A 19 -18.32 1.36 -0.98
C LEU A 19 -19.00 2.53 -1.71
N LEU A 20 -18.60 3.77 -1.39
CA LEU A 20 -19.13 4.96 -2.04
C LEU A 20 -18.79 4.96 -3.54
N TYR A 21 -17.56 4.61 -3.91
CA TYR A 21 -17.14 4.50 -5.32
C TYR A 21 -18.02 3.52 -6.08
N VAL A 22 -18.21 2.30 -5.55
CA VAL A 22 -19.07 1.28 -6.17
C VAL A 22 -20.51 1.77 -6.27
N GLY A 23 -21.05 2.38 -5.21
CA GLY A 23 -22.41 2.93 -5.22
C GLY A 23 -22.61 4.00 -6.30
N VAL A 24 -21.64 4.90 -6.48
CA VAL A 24 -21.66 5.92 -7.52
C VAL A 24 -21.63 5.30 -8.92
N HIS A 25 -20.84 4.23 -9.14
CA HIS A 25 -20.81 3.53 -10.43
C HIS A 25 -22.13 2.82 -10.72
N ILE A 26 -22.72 2.15 -9.72
CA ILE A 26 -24.02 1.50 -9.87
C ILE A 26 -25.10 2.53 -10.22
N ALA A 27 -25.11 3.68 -9.52
CA ALA A 27 -26.05 4.77 -9.81
C ALA A 27 -25.89 5.30 -11.24
N ALA A 28 -24.65 5.52 -11.69
CA ALA A 28 -24.36 5.98 -13.04
C ALA A 28 -24.78 4.95 -14.11
N VAL A 29 -24.58 3.65 -13.85
CA VAL A 29 -25.03 2.57 -14.76
C VAL A 29 -26.56 2.49 -14.83
N LEU A 30 -27.26 2.65 -13.71
CA LEU A 30 -28.72 2.68 -13.68
C LEU A 30 -29.30 3.90 -14.41
N TYR A 31 -28.57 5.01 -14.42
CA TYR A 31 -28.95 6.24 -15.12
C TYR A 31 -28.59 6.23 -16.62
N MET A 32 -27.64 5.39 -17.02
CA MET A 32 -27.17 5.27 -18.41
C MET A 32 -28.29 5.03 -19.46
N PRO A 33 -29.36 4.25 -19.22
CA PRO A 33 -30.44 4.05 -20.18
C PRO A 33 -31.22 5.34 -20.51
N GLN A 34 -31.16 6.34 -19.63
CA GLN A 34 -31.85 7.62 -19.80
C GLN A 34 -31.05 8.60 -20.68
N ILE A 35 -29.80 8.26 -21.03
CA ILE A 35 -28.94 9.08 -21.88
C ILE A 35 -28.97 8.57 -23.32
N TYR A 36 -29.64 9.33 -24.18
CA TYR A 36 -29.78 9.02 -25.61
C TYR A 36 -28.55 9.42 -26.44
N SER A 37 -27.63 10.22 -25.90
CA SER A 37 -26.38 10.60 -26.57
C SER A 37 -25.35 9.46 -26.55
N TRP A 38 -24.77 9.11 -27.70
CA TRP A 38 -23.66 8.16 -27.82
C TRP A 38 -22.33 8.84 -28.22
N TYR A 39 -22.37 10.10 -28.65
CA TYR A 39 -21.31 10.68 -29.51
C TYR A 39 -20.68 11.98 -28.98
N THR A 40 -20.92 12.36 -27.72
CA THR A 40 -20.28 13.55 -27.13
C THR A 40 -19.13 13.13 -26.19
N PRO A 41 -17.88 13.56 -26.40
CA PRO A 41 -16.84 13.48 -25.36
C PRO A 41 -17.38 14.21 -24.12
N PRO A 42 -17.44 13.62 -22.92
CA PRO A 42 -16.60 12.56 -22.34
C PRO A 42 -17.17 11.11 -22.36
N GLY A 43 -18.19 10.81 -23.18
CA GLY A 43 -18.79 9.48 -23.30
C GLY A 43 -19.95 9.21 -22.33
N ARG A 44 -20.81 8.25 -22.69
CA ARG A 44 -22.11 7.98 -22.02
C ARG A 44 -22.05 7.89 -20.50
N TYR A 45 -21.05 7.20 -19.97
CA TYR A 45 -20.90 6.98 -18.54
C TYR A 45 -20.58 8.27 -17.78
N MET A 46 -19.65 9.08 -18.29
CA MET A 46 -19.26 10.34 -17.64
C MET A 46 -20.35 11.40 -17.77
N THR A 47 -21.10 11.41 -18.87
CA THR A 47 -22.30 12.24 -19.01
C THR A 47 -23.39 11.80 -18.02
N ALA A 48 -23.64 10.50 -17.86
CA ALA A 48 -24.59 9.97 -16.87
C ALA A 48 -24.17 10.32 -15.44
N LEU A 49 -22.88 10.26 -15.16
CA LEU A 49 -22.32 10.61 -13.86
C LEU A 49 -22.41 12.11 -13.56
N ALA A 50 -22.23 12.96 -14.57
CA ALA A 50 -22.39 14.40 -14.45
C ALA A 50 -23.85 14.80 -14.25
N ASP A 51 -24.76 14.29 -15.09
CA ASP A 51 -26.19 14.62 -15.06
C ASP A 51 -26.92 14.05 -13.84
N SER A 52 -26.50 12.89 -13.33
CA SER A 52 -27.04 12.32 -12.09
C SER A 52 -26.55 13.03 -10.82
N GLY A 53 -25.67 14.03 -10.94
CA GLY A 53 -25.04 14.68 -9.79
C GLY A 53 -24.04 13.77 -9.05
N GLY A 54 -23.68 12.61 -9.61
CA GLY A 54 -22.72 11.67 -9.04
C GLY A 54 -21.25 12.09 -9.19
N SER A 55 -20.96 13.05 -10.06
CA SER A 55 -19.61 13.59 -10.28
C SER A 55 -18.88 14.09 -9.00
N PRO A 56 -19.48 14.92 -8.14
CA PRO A 56 -18.86 15.30 -6.86
C PRO A 56 -18.63 14.09 -5.93
N MET A 57 -19.56 13.13 -5.89
CA MET A 57 -19.43 11.92 -5.05
C MET A 57 -18.34 10.97 -5.57
N PHE A 58 -18.14 10.90 -6.89
CA PHE A 58 -17.04 10.17 -7.51
C PHE A 58 -15.68 10.74 -7.06
N TRP A 59 -15.47 12.06 -7.18
CA TRP A 59 -14.23 12.69 -6.74
C TRP A 59 -14.00 12.56 -5.23
N LEU A 60 -15.06 12.70 -4.43
CA LEU A 60 -15.00 12.48 -2.99
C LEU A 60 -14.56 11.04 -2.67
N SER A 61 -15.11 10.04 -3.35
CA SER A 61 -14.75 8.64 -3.14
C SER A 61 -13.27 8.36 -3.44
N ILE A 62 -12.73 8.96 -4.52
CA ILE A 62 -11.32 8.86 -4.88
C ILE A 62 -10.43 9.50 -3.80
N LEU A 63 -10.81 10.67 -3.28
CA LEU A 63 -10.06 11.31 -2.21
C LEU A 63 -10.07 10.46 -0.93
N LEU A 64 -11.21 9.88 -0.55
CA LEU A 64 -11.31 9.01 0.62
C LEU A 64 -10.43 7.76 0.48
N ILE A 65 -10.47 7.11 -0.69
CA ILE A 65 -9.62 5.95 -1.00
C ILE A 65 -8.14 6.36 -0.96
N GLY A 66 -7.79 7.47 -1.61
CA GLY A 66 -6.42 7.97 -1.66
C GLY A 66 -5.85 8.26 -0.27
N ILE A 67 -6.59 8.97 0.58
CA ILE A 67 -6.18 9.28 1.95
C ILE A 67 -6.08 7.99 2.79
N GLY A 68 -7.06 7.10 2.69
CA GLY A 68 -7.04 5.81 3.39
C GLY A 68 -5.84 4.95 3.00
N LEU A 69 -5.53 4.88 1.70
CA LEU A 69 -4.39 4.15 1.17
C LEU A 69 -3.06 4.77 1.61
N LEU A 70 -2.95 6.10 1.62
CA LEU A 70 -1.75 6.80 2.06
C LEU A 70 -1.45 6.52 3.55
N LEU A 71 -2.49 6.57 4.39
CA LEU A 71 -2.39 6.32 5.84
C LEU A 71 -1.95 4.89 6.14
N LEU A 72 -2.56 3.90 5.48
CA LEU A 72 -2.18 2.49 5.68
C LEU A 72 -0.84 2.16 5.02
N GLY A 73 -0.61 2.67 3.81
CA GLY A 73 0.60 2.46 3.03
C GLY A 73 1.85 2.99 3.73
N ALA A 74 1.81 4.18 4.31
CA ALA A 74 2.92 4.73 5.08
C ALA A 74 3.30 3.82 6.26
N ARG A 75 2.31 3.28 6.98
CA ARG A 75 2.56 2.36 8.10
C ARG A 75 3.11 1.02 7.65
N LEU A 76 2.62 0.50 6.52
CA LEU A 76 3.13 -0.74 5.94
C LEU A 76 4.59 -0.55 5.50
N PHE A 77 4.90 0.57 4.88
CA PHE A 77 6.25 0.92 4.44
C PHE A 77 7.22 1.03 5.63
N GLU A 78 6.81 1.68 6.71
CA GLU A 78 7.62 1.71 7.93
C GLU A 78 7.83 0.31 8.52
N ALA A 79 6.80 -0.55 8.54
CA ALA A 79 6.90 -1.90 9.07
C ALA A 79 7.84 -2.76 8.24
N LEU A 80 7.73 -2.66 6.92
CA LEU A 80 8.57 -3.37 5.97
C LEU A 80 10.03 -2.89 6.05
N GLY A 81 10.25 -1.57 6.12
CA GLY A 81 11.58 -1.00 6.27
C GLY A 81 12.26 -1.40 7.58
N ARG A 82 11.50 -1.46 8.69
CA ARG A 82 12.02 -2.00 9.96
C ARG A 82 12.44 -3.46 9.83
N LYS A 83 11.61 -4.29 9.20
CA LYS A 83 11.94 -5.71 8.98
C LYS A 83 13.21 -5.87 8.14
N TRP A 84 13.28 -5.17 7.01
CA TRP A 84 14.41 -5.25 6.10
C TRP A 84 15.73 -4.84 6.76
N ARG A 85 15.70 -3.79 7.59
CA ARG A 85 16.87 -3.35 8.36
C ARG A 85 17.33 -4.37 9.40
N ASN A 86 16.39 -5.09 10.03
CA ASN A 86 16.72 -6.14 10.99
C ASN A 86 17.35 -7.35 10.29
N ASP A 87 16.76 -7.78 9.18
CA ASP A 87 17.28 -8.89 8.37
C ASP A 87 18.70 -8.57 7.85
N ALA A 88 18.94 -7.32 7.40
CA ALA A 88 20.26 -6.88 6.96
C ALA A 88 21.30 -6.88 8.10
N ASN A 89 20.91 -6.47 9.30
CA ASN A 89 21.80 -6.51 10.47
C ASN A 89 22.14 -7.95 10.87
N GLU A 90 21.17 -8.87 10.79
CA GLU A 90 21.41 -10.29 11.09
C GLU A 90 22.43 -10.90 10.12
N ILE A 91 22.29 -10.63 8.82
CA ILE A 91 23.25 -11.11 7.80
C ILE A 91 24.64 -10.54 8.08
N ARG A 92 24.74 -9.26 8.45
CA ARG A 92 26.02 -8.63 8.80
C ARG A 92 26.68 -9.29 10.00
N LEU A 93 25.94 -9.50 11.08
CA LEU A 93 26.44 -10.15 12.30
C LEU A 93 26.88 -11.60 12.05
N ARG A 94 26.14 -12.34 11.22
CA ARG A 94 26.51 -13.70 10.81
C ARG A 94 27.78 -13.72 9.97
N GLY A 95 27.98 -12.71 9.11
CA GLY A 95 29.23 -12.53 8.35
C GLY A 95 30.42 -12.29 9.26
N GLU A 96 30.32 -11.34 10.19
CA GLU A 96 31.38 -11.04 11.17
C GLU A 96 31.74 -12.28 12.02
N ALA A 97 30.74 -13.06 12.43
CA ALA A 97 30.96 -14.31 13.18
C ALA A 97 31.66 -15.39 12.34
N PHE A 98 31.34 -15.49 11.04
CA PHE A 98 31.97 -16.45 10.14
C PHE A 98 33.46 -16.12 9.92
N ASP A 99 33.77 -14.83 9.74
CA ASP A 99 35.15 -14.37 9.55
C ASP A 99 36.00 -14.57 10.81
N ALA A 100 35.43 -14.31 12.00
CA ALA A 100 36.11 -14.57 13.27
C ALA A 100 36.43 -16.05 13.47
N ASN A 101 35.49 -16.95 13.16
CA ASN A 101 35.70 -18.39 13.26
C ASN A 101 36.75 -18.89 12.25
N ARG A 102 36.78 -18.32 11.04
CA ARG A 102 37.82 -18.63 10.05
C ARG A 102 39.20 -18.23 10.56
N ALA A 103 39.36 -17.01 11.09
CA ALA A 103 40.63 -16.53 11.63
C ALA A 103 41.14 -17.42 12.77
N GLN A 104 40.25 -17.85 13.67
CA GLN A 104 40.61 -18.81 14.73
C GLN A 104 41.08 -20.15 14.15
N SER A 105 40.36 -20.70 13.17
CA SER A 105 40.74 -21.98 12.54
C SER A 105 42.09 -21.92 11.82
N GLU A 106 42.42 -20.80 11.18
CA GLU A 106 43.72 -20.57 10.52
C GLU A 106 44.85 -20.49 11.55
N THR A 107 44.60 -19.83 12.69
CA THR A 107 45.58 -19.72 13.78
C THR A 107 45.86 -21.09 14.42
N GLU A 108 44.81 -21.87 14.71
CA GLU A 108 44.96 -23.23 15.24
C GLU A 108 45.63 -24.19 14.25
N ALA A 109 45.40 -24.03 12.95
CA ALA A 109 46.05 -24.86 11.93
C ALA A 109 47.55 -24.54 11.80
N GLY A 110 47.94 -23.26 11.91
CA GLY A 110 49.34 -22.84 11.90
C GLY A 110 50.12 -23.36 13.11
N ASP A 111 49.51 -23.36 14.30
CA ASP A 111 50.13 -23.85 15.54
C ASP A 111 50.28 -25.39 15.56
N ARG A 112 49.50 -26.12 14.76
CA ARG A 112 49.58 -27.59 14.62
C ARG A 112 50.51 -28.06 13.50
N ALA A 113 51.14 -27.17 12.73
CA ALA A 113 52.08 -27.57 11.68
C ALA A 113 53.43 -27.95 12.31
N PRO A 114 53.89 -29.22 12.19
CA PRO A 114 55.22 -29.60 12.66
C PRO A 114 56.31 -28.97 11.78
N ASP A 115 57.36 -28.49 12.44
CA ASP A 115 58.62 -27.97 11.91
C ASP A 115 59.43 -29.01 11.10
#